data_AF-A0A2V6SJG5-F1
#
_entry.id   AF-A0A2V6SJG5-F1
#
_cell.length_a   1.000
_cell.length_b   1.000
_cell.length_c   1.000
_cell.angle_alpha   90.00
_cell.angle_beta   90.00
_cell.angle_gamma   90.00
#
_symmetry.space_group_name_H-M   'P 1'
#
loop_
_entity.id
_entity.type
_entity.pdbx_description
1 polymer ?
#
loop_
_entity_poly.entity_id
_entity_poly.type
_entity_poly.pdbx_seq_one_letter_code
_entity_poly.pdbx_strand_id
1 'polypeptide(L)'
;PHDVFVQRREGSDGRTEFSIFGEPDAVEARFAEIARTHPSLRWERLDNAAELQVIVPFELDLAGPTLRRLAAKVALERCAQRWGAEYVRGAEFDDVRRFVLDGTERQPLCGLIADTDFLRGSFNFALPRHAVYLNAHPRTPLLGAVVAFFGLFYFWVVASTRFKALGQTDSLLLEHAQTGSVEEPLLRGRPGDLVLPWSRLTEPFLRARAATIKTAAQYAVEKLQAAADELYGRETGRV
;
A
#
# COMPACT_ATOMS: atom_id res chain seq x y z
N PRO A 1 12.79 19.69 11.42
CA PRO A 1 12.23 19.60 12.80
C PRO A 1 12.01 18.12 13.12
N HIS A 2 12.91 17.53 13.91
CA HIS A 2 12.81 16.11 14.25
C HIS A 2 11.71 15.97 15.32
N ASP A 3 10.65 15.24 15.00
CA ASP A 3 9.51 15.07 15.89
C ASP A 3 9.90 14.18 17.07
N VAL A 4 9.83 14.73 18.27
CA VAL A 4 10.02 13.99 19.53
C VAL A 4 8.64 13.64 20.08
N PHE A 5 8.37 12.36 20.24
CA PHE A 5 7.12 11.85 20.79
C PHE A 5 7.26 11.61 22.28
N VAL A 6 6.29 12.09 23.06
CA VAL A 6 6.21 11.85 24.50
C VAL A 6 4.96 11.04 24.78
N GLN A 7 5.14 9.80 25.23
CA GLN A 7 4.06 8.94 25.67
C GLN A 7 3.92 9.06 27.20
N ARG A 8 2.69 9.22 27.67
CA ARG A 8 2.34 9.18 29.11
C ARG A 8 1.53 7.91 29.36
N ARG A 9 1.90 7.15 30.38
CA ARG A 9 1.18 5.94 30.81
C ARG A 9 1.05 5.91 32.33
N GLU A 10 0.00 5.27 32.84
CA GLU A 10 -0.06 4.85 34.25
C GLU A 10 0.59 3.47 34.38
N GLY A 11 1.68 3.41 35.15
CA GLY A 11 2.38 2.19 35.52
C GLY A 11 1.53 1.31 36.43
N SER A 12 1.89 0.02 36.51
CA SER A 12 1.17 -0.98 37.31
C SER A 12 1.19 -0.72 38.82
N ASP A 13 2.09 0.15 39.27
CA ASP A 13 2.22 0.63 40.65
C ASP A 13 1.44 1.94 40.91
N GLY A 14 0.68 2.43 39.92
CA GLY A 14 -0.09 3.67 39.99
C GLY A 14 0.73 4.94 39.77
N ARG A 15 2.02 4.83 39.42
CA ARG A 15 2.85 6.00 39.05
C ARG A 15 2.62 6.37 37.60
N THR A 16 2.75 7.66 37.28
CA THR A 16 2.77 8.10 35.88
C THR A 16 4.18 7.92 35.31
N GLU A 17 4.28 7.12 34.26
CA GLU A 17 5.49 6.89 33.49
C GLU A 17 5.47 7.75 32.22
N PHE A 18 6.64 8.27 31.86
CA PHE A 18 6.85 9.03 30.63
C PHE A 18 7.92 8.36 29.79
N SER A 19 7.64 8.17 28.50
CA SER A 19 8.61 7.65 27.54
C SER A 19 8.80 8.66 26.42
N ILE A 20 10.06 8.89 26.04
CA ILE A 20 10.44 9.84 24.98
C ILE A 20 11.04 9.04 23.82
N PHE A 21 10.55 9.29 22.61
CA PHE A 21 10.99 8.60 21.38
C PHE A 21 11.32 9.63 20.30
N GLY A 22 12.36 9.36 19.51
CA GLY A 22 12.79 10.23 18.42
C GLY A 22 14.26 9.99 18.05
N GLU A 23 14.82 10.84 17.19
CA GLU A 23 16.25 10.79 16.90
C GLU A 23 17.11 11.06 18.15
N PRO A 24 18.30 10.43 18.28
CA PRO A 24 19.12 10.50 19.48
C PRO A 24 19.36 11.93 19.98
N ASP A 25 19.81 12.82 19.10
CA ASP A 25 20.13 14.21 19.44
C ASP A 25 18.89 15.00 19.89
N ALA A 26 17.73 14.71 19.28
CA ALA A 26 16.47 15.37 19.61
C ALA A 26 15.91 14.86 20.95
N VAL A 27 16.06 13.56 21.23
CA VAL A 27 15.70 12.94 22.52
C VAL A 27 16.59 13.49 23.63
N GLU A 28 17.90 13.59 23.42
CA GLU A 28 18.84 14.16 24.40
C GLU A 28 18.53 15.64 24.70
N ALA A 29 18.24 16.44 23.67
CA ALA A 29 17.84 17.83 23.85
C ALA A 29 16.53 17.95 24.66
N ARG A 30 15.53 17.12 24.33
CA ARG A 30 14.23 17.12 25.02
C ARG A 30 14.35 16.61 26.46
N PHE A 31 15.20 15.62 26.68
CA PHE A 31 15.54 15.11 27.99
C PHE A 31 16.14 16.21 28.87
N ALA A 32 17.14 16.94 28.37
CA ALA A 32 17.79 18.02 29.08
C ALA A 32 16.80 19.13 29.46
N GLU A 33 15.86 19.45 28.57
CA GLU A 33 14.80 20.43 28.83
C GLU A 33 13.87 19.99 29.96
N ILE A 34 13.39 18.74 29.93
CA ILE A 34 12.47 18.21 30.92
C ILE A 34 13.16 18.04 32.28
N ALA A 35 14.40 17.57 32.31
CA ALA A 35 15.19 17.44 33.54
C ALA A 35 15.38 18.79 34.25
N ARG A 36 15.51 19.88 33.48
CA ARG A 36 15.58 21.25 34.02
C ARG A 36 14.28 21.70 34.68
N THR A 37 13.15 21.30 34.10
CA THR A 37 11.80 21.74 34.52
C THR A 37 11.24 20.85 35.63
N HIS A 38 11.65 19.59 35.65
CA HIS A 38 11.19 18.55 36.57
C HIS A 38 12.39 17.75 37.13
N PRO A 39 13.22 18.36 38.00
CA PRO A 39 14.46 17.74 38.49
C PRO A 39 14.24 16.52 39.39
N SER A 40 13.02 16.29 39.87
CA SER A 40 12.65 15.11 40.66
C SER A 40 12.39 13.86 39.81
N LEU A 41 12.28 14.01 38.48
CA LEU A 41 12.10 12.86 37.59
C LEU A 41 13.41 12.08 37.52
N ARG A 42 13.32 10.79 37.84
CA ARG A 42 14.41 9.83 37.61
C ARG A 42 14.15 9.16 36.28
N TRP A 43 15.12 9.28 35.40
CA TRP A 43 15.07 8.65 34.11
C TRP A 43 15.94 7.40 34.10
N GLU A 44 15.44 6.37 33.46
CA GLU A 44 16.17 5.15 33.18
C GLU A 44 16.27 5.03 31.66
N ARG A 45 17.48 4.80 31.16
CA ARG A 45 17.64 4.42 29.76
C ARG A 45 17.18 2.98 29.66
N LEU A 46 16.01 2.78 29.06
CA LEU A 46 15.57 1.46 28.68
C LEU A 46 16.45 1.03 27.50
N ASP A 47 17.45 0.19 27.77
CA ASP A 47 18.16 -0.56 26.74
C ASP A 47 17.23 -1.66 26.21
N ASN A 48 16.15 -1.23 25.57
CA ASN A 48 15.32 -2.11 24.78
C ASN A 48 16.07 -2.38 23.47
N ALA A 49 17.12 -3.19 23.53
CA ALA A 49 17.69 -3.90 22.37
C ALA A 49 16.74 -5.00 21.86
N ALA A 50 15.49 -5.02 22.34
CA ALA A 50 14.42 -5.68 21.64
C ALA A 50 14.16 -4.81 20.41
N GLU A 51 14.63 -5.29 19.25
CA GLU A 51 14.18 -4.83 17.93
C GLU A 51 12.74 -4.37 18.07
N LEU A 52 12.49 -3.10 17.75
CA LEU A 52 11.14 -2.55 17.70
C LEU A 52 10.38 -3.34 16.64
N GLN A 53 9.85 -4.49 17.03
CA GLN A 53 8.99 -5.30 16.20
C GLN A 53 7.70 -4.50 16.13
N VAL A 54 7.54 -3.81 15.01
CA VAL A 54 6.24 -3.22 14.65
C VAL A 54 5.34 -4.39 14.31
N ILE A 55 4.76 -5.01 15.33
CA ILE A 55 3.75 -6.05 15.18
C ILE A 55 2.49 -5.33 14.71
N VAL A 56 2.28 -5.27 13.39
CA VAL A 56 1.00 -4.89 12.82
C VAL A 56 0.18 -6.17 12.63
N PRO A 57 -0.77 -6.49 13.53
CA PRO A 57 -1.67 -7.59 13.30
C PRO A 57 -2.56 -7.25 12.10
N PHE A 58 -2.26 -7.83 10.94
CA PHE A 58 -3.16 -7.80 9.80
C PHE A 58 -4.24 -8.86 9.99
N GLU A 59 -5.23 -8.58 10.83
CA GLU A 59 -6.49 -9.35 10.88
C GLU A 59 -7.40 -9.00 9.69
N LEU A 60 -6.80 -8.81 8.52
CA LEU A 60 -7.49 -8.49 7.28
C LEU A 60 -7.44 -9.73 6.38
N ASP A 61 -8.60 -10.22 5.97
CA ASP A 61 -8.69 -11.18 4.87
C ASP A 61 -8.27 -10.48 3.57
N LEU A 62 -6.97 -10.49 3.28
CA LEU A 62 -6.34 -9.78 2.15
C LEU A 62 -6.94 -10.17 0.80
N ALA A 63 -7.43 -11.40 0.67
CA ALA A 63 -8.10 -11.89 -0.54
C ALA A 63 -9.62 -11.94 -0.39
N GLY A 64 -10.16 -11.41 0.70
CA GLY A 64 -11.56 -11.42 1.02
C GLY A 64 -12.37 -10.64 0.00
N PRO A 65 -13.65 -10.98 -0.18
CA PRO A 65 -14.54 -10.26 -1.10
C PRO A 65 -14.53 -8.75 -0.87
N THR A 66 -14.46 -8.28 0.38
CA THR A 66 -14.46 -6.86 0.72
C THR A 66 -13.30 -6.09 0.09
N LEU A 67 -12.06 -6.54 0.29
CA LEU A 67 -10.88 -5.84 -0.24
C LEU A 67 -10.79 -5.95 -1.76
N ARG A 68 -11.14 -7.11 -2.33
CA ARG A 68 -11.20 -7.25 -3.79
C ARG A 68 -12.24 -6.34 -4.42
N ARG A 69 -13.42 -6.22 -3.80
CA ARG A 69 -14.48 -5.29 -4.25
C ARG A 69 -14.05 -3.83 -4.11
N LEU A 70 -13.33 -3.49 -3.02
CA LEU A 70 -12.77 -2.15 -2.85
C LEU A 70 -11.74 -1.83 -3.94
N ALA A 71 -10.81 -2.74 -4.23
CA ALA A 71 -9.84 -2.56 -5.33
C ALA A 71 -10.56 -2.39 -6.68
N ALA A 72 -11.56 -3.23 -6.96
CA ALA A 72 -12.35 -3.12 -8.18
C ALA A 72 -13.12 -1.78 -8.26
N LYS A 73 -13.67 -1.30 -7.13
CA LYS A 73 -14.34 0.00 -7.05
C LYS A 73 -13.39 1.14 -7.37
N VAL A 74 -12.20 1.15 -6.76
CA VAL A 74 -11.17 2.18 -7.02
C VAL A 74 -10.75 2.18 -8.49
N ALA A 75 -10.54 1.01 -9.09
CA ALA A 75 -10.24 0.90 -10.52
C ALA A 75 -11.38 1.46 -11.37
N LEU A 76 -12.64 1.13 -11.03
CA LEU A 76 -13.82 1.60 -11.75
C LEU A 76 -14.02 3.11 -11.65
N GLU A 77 -13.80 3.69 -10.47
CA GLU A 77 -13.83 5.14 -10.25
C GLU A 77 -12.76 5.84 -11.07
N ARG A 78 -11.55 5.28 -11.14
CA ARG A 78 -10.50 5.82 -12.01
C ARG A 78 -10.89 5.73 -13.49
N CYS A 79 -11.54 4.65 -13.92
CA CYS A 79 -12.08 4.57 -15.28
C CYS A 79 -13.11 5.68 -15.53
N ALA A 80 -14.01 5.95 -14.56
CA ALA A 80 -15.02 6.99 -14.69
C ALA A 80 -14.40 8.40 -14.74
N GLN A 81 -13.31 8.65 -14.00
CA GLN A 81 -12.55 9.89 -14.09
C GLN A 81 -11.90 10.08 -15.47
N ARG A 82 -11.42 8.99 -16.10
CA ARG A 82 -10.71 9.05 -17.39
C ARG A 82 -11.60 9.13 -18.62
N TRP A 83 -12.71 8.38 -18.62
CA TRP A 83 -13.61 8.27 -19.79
C TRP A 83 -15.02 8.79 -19.55
N GLY A 84 -15.34 9.21 -18.33
CA GLY A 84 -16.67 9.69 -17.94
C GLY A 84 -17.53 8.60 -17.31
N ALA A 85 -18.35 9.01 -16.32
CA ALA A 85 -19.21 8.10 -15.58
C ALA A 85 -20.27 7.41 -16.47
N GLU A 86 -20.82 8.10 -17.47
CA GLU A 86 -21.82 7.52 -18.38
C GLU A 86 -21.23 6.38 -19.23
N TYR A 87 -19.97 6.53 -19.68
CA TYR A 87 -19.31 5.47 -20.44
C TYR A 87 -19.09 4.21 -19.59
N VAL A 88 -18.67 4.39 -18.34
CA VAL A 88 -18.46 3.29 -17.39
C VAL A 88 -19.77 2.62 -16.97
N ARG A 89 -20.93 3.25 -17.20
CA ARG A 89 -22.25 2.60 -17.04
C ARG A 89 -22.63 1.70 -18.22
N GLY A 90 -21.82 1.66 -19.28
CA GLY A 90 -22.02 0.79 -20.44
C GLY A 90 -21.81 -0.70 -20.14
N ALA A 91 -22.23 -1.52 -21.09
CA ALA A 91 -22.17 -2.99 -21.00
C ALA A 91 -20.74 -3.55 -20.98
N GLU A 92 -19.74 -2.75 -21.33
CA GLU A 92 -18.32 -3.05 -21.29
C GLU A 92 -17.81 -3.27 -19.86
N PHE A 93 -18.46 -2.65 -18.87
CA PHE A 93 -18.05 -2.66 -17.46
C PHE A 93 -19.06 -3.38 -16.55
N ASP A 94 -20.09 -4.04 -17.13
CA ASP A 94 -21.15 -4.69 -16.35
C ASP A 94 -20.63 -5.72 -15.36
N ASP A 95 -19.63 -6.51 -15.76
CA ASP A 95 -19.07 -7.57 -14.92
C ASP A 95 -18.39 -6.99 -13.67
N VAL A 96 -17.52 -5.99 -13.85
CA VAL A 96 -16.85 -5.33 -12.71
C VAL A 96 -17.83 -4.51 -11.88
N ARG A 97 -18.84 -3.89 -12.50
CA ARG A 97 -19.89 -3.15 -11.79
C ARG A 97 -20.72 -4.05 -10.89
N ARG A 98 -21.19 -5.20 -11.39
CA ARG A 98 -21.91 -6.19 -10.58
C ARG A 98 -21.04 -6.67 -9.44
N PHE A 99 -19.80 -7.04 -9.72
CA PHE A 99 -18.86 -7.44 -8.69
C PHE A 99 -18.69 -6.38 -7.59
N VAL A 100 -18.56 -5.10 -7.96
CA VAL A 100 -18.48 -4.00 -6.99
C VAL A 100 -19.76 -3.86 -6.17
N LEU A 101 -20.94 -3.88 -6.82
CA LEU A 101 -22.23 -3.58 -6.18
C LEU A 101 -22.75 -4.74 -5.31
N ASP A 102 -22.76 -5.95 -5.84
CA ASP A 102 -23.41 -7.11 -5.23
C ASP A 102 -22.44 -8.26 -4.92
N GLY A 103 -21.18 -8.17 -5.36
CA GLY A 103 -20.17 -9.21 -5.13
C GLY A 103 -20.23 -10.37 -6.11
N THR A 104 -21.11 -10.32 -7.12
CA THR A 104 -21.24 -11.39 -8.13
C THR A 104 -20.05 -11.39 -9.06
N GLU A 105 -19.35 -12.54 -9.12
CA GLU A 105 -18.18 -12.73 -9.96
C GLU A 105 -18.39 -13.98 -10.84
N ARG A 106 -18.66 -13.79 -12.14
CA ARG A 106 -18.82 -14.90 -13.09
C ARG A 106 -17.49 -15.52 -13.52
N GLN A 107 -16.45 -14.70 -13.50
CA GLN A 107 -15.07 -15.04 -13.78
C GLN A 107 -14.18 -14.18 -12.88
N PRO A 108 -12.98 -14.62 -12.50
CA PRO A 108 -12.10 -13.83 -11.65
C PRO A 108 -11.81 -12.43 -12.24
N LEU A 109 -12.25 -11.38 -11.57
CA LEU A 109 -12.07 -9.97 -11.97
C LEU A 109 -11.06 -9.25 -11.09
N CYS A 110 -10.71 -9.81 -9.93
CA CYS A 110 -9.76 -9.20 -9.02
C CYS A 110 -9.00 -10.27 -8.24
N GLY A 111 -7.73 -10.02 -7.97
CA GLY A 111 -6.90 -10.85 -7.10
C GLY A 111 -5.65 -10.13 -6.62
N LEU A 112 -4.92 -10.76 -5.71
CA LEU A 112 -3.65 -10.24 -5.21
C LEU A 112 -2.53 -10.50 -6.21
N ILE A 113 -1.59 -9.57 -6.28
CA ILE A 113 -0.31 -9.73 -6.98
C ILE A 113 0.73 -10.18 -5.93
N ALA A 114 1.36 -11.33 -6.17
CA ALA A 114 2.44 -11.87 -5.32
C ALA A 114 3.81 -11.87 -6.00
N ASP A 115 3.90 -11.34 -7.23
CA ASP A 115 5.15 -11.25 -7.97
C ASP A 115 6.03 -10.11 -7.43
N THR A 116 6.81 -10.41 -6.39
CA THR A 116 7.59 -9.40 -5.67
C THR A 116 8.67 -8.75 -6.53
N ASP A 117 9.23 -9.46 -7.50
CA ASP A 117 10.20 -8.91 -8.46
C ASP A 117 9.55 -7.87 -9.38
N PHE A 118 8.36 -8.18 -9.91
CA PHE A 118 7.58 -7.22 -10.68
C PHE A 118 7.21 -5.99 -9.84
N LEU A 119 6.76 -6.20 -8.59
CA LEU A 119 6.39 -5.10 -7.70
C LEU A 119 7.60 -4.22 -7.37
N ARG A 120 8.75 -4.78 -7.00
CA ARG A 120 9.99 -4.03 -6.70
C ARG A 120 10.52 -3.27 -7.92
N GLY A 121 10.39 -3.85 -9.12
CA GLY A 121 10.92 -3.24 -10.35
C GLY A 121 9.99 -2.21 -11.01
N SER A 122 8.67 -2.41 -10.95
CA SER A 122 7.70 -1.63 -11.75
C SER A 122 6.62 -0.92 -10.94
N PHE A 123 6.29 -1.40 -9.73
CA PHE A 123 5.16 -0.91 -8.93
C PHE A 123 5.54 -0.70 -7.45
N ASN A 124 6.75 -0.18 -7.18
CA ASN A 124 7.22 0.03 -5.81
C ASN A 124 6.82 1.39 -5.24
N PHE A 125 5.53 1.60 -4.99
CA PHE A 125 5.03 2.87 -4.44
C PHE A 125 5.42 3.06 -2.97
N ALA A 126 5.89 4.24 -2.60
CA ALA A 126 6.25 4.57 -1.21
C ALA A 126 5.04 4.48 -0.27
N LEU A 127 5.28 4.12 0.99
CA LEU A 127 4.27 4.22 2.05
C LEU A 127 4.04 5.70 2.40
N PRO A 128 2.82 6.12 2.79
CA PRO A 128 1.57 5.37 2.83
C PRO A 128 0.70 5.60 1.58
N ARG A 129 1.26 5.54 0.36
CA ARG A 129 0.51 5.94 -0.86
C ARG A 129 -0.50 4.89 -1.31
N HIS A 130 -1.71 5.33 -1.64
CA HIS A 130 -2.60 4.60 -2.53
C HIS A 130 -2.19 4.81 -3.98
N ALA A 131 -2.42 3.81 -4.82
CA ALA A 131 -2.17 3.91 -6.25
C ALA A 131 -3.25 3.22 -7.05
N VAL A 132 -3.60 3.78 -8.20
CA VAL A 132 -4.35 3.10 -9.24
C VAL A 132 -3.71 3.35 -10.59
N TYR A 133 -3.26 2.27 -11.21
CA TYR A 133 -2.70 2.27 -12.55
C TYR A 133 -3.64 1.58 -13.50
N LEU A 134 -4.10 2.27 -14.54
CA LEU A 134 -4.88 1.69 -15.64
C LEU A 134 -3.96 1.36 -16.81
N ASN A 135 -4.18 0.22 -17.46
CA ASN A 135 -3.48 -0.19 -18.66
C ASN A 135 -4.44 -0.83 -19.66
N ALA A 136 -4.42 -0.33 -20.90
CA ALA A 136 -5.06 -0.96 -22.05
C ALA A 136 -4.16 -0.86 -23.28
N HIS A 137 -4.19 -1.88 -24.12
CA HIS A 137 -3.33 -1.98 -25.28
C HIS A 137 -4.13 -2.38 -26.53
N PRO A 138 -3.90 -1.80 -27.73
CA PRO A 138 -4.71 -2.10 -28.92
C PRO A 138 -4.73 -3.57 -29.36
N ARG A 139 -3.69 -4.33 -29.01
CA ARG A 139 -3.57 -5.77 -29.33
C ARG A 139 -4.48 -6.66 -28.51
N THR A 140 -5.04 -6.17 -27.38
CA THR A 140 -5.90 -6.96 -26.51
C THR A 140 -7.17 -6.17 -26.17
N PRO A 141 -8.36 -6.77 -26.19
CA PRO A 141 -9.59 -6.10 -25.79
C PRO A 141 -9.71 -6.01 -24.25
N LEU A 142 -8.60 -5.75 -23.55
CA LEU A 142 -8.52 -5.79 -22.09
C LEU A 142 -8.15 -4.41 -21.57
N LEU A 143 -8.99 -3.89 -20.69
CA LEU A 143 -8.65 -2.81 -19.77
C LEU A 143 -8.50 -3.43 -18.38
N GLY A 144 -7.28 -3.39 -17.87
CA GLY A 144 -7.00 -3.83 -16.52
C GLY A 144 -6.37 -2.71 -15.69
N ALA A 145 -6.32 -2.95 -14.39
CA ALA A 145 -5.71 -2.06 -13.43
C ALA A 145 -4.81 -2.79 -12.43
N VAL A 146 -3.83 -2.06 -11.90
CA VAL A 146 -3.13 -2.40 -10.66
C VAL A 146 -3.53 -1.38 -9.61
N VAL A 147 -4.08 -1.86 -8.49
CA VAL A 147 -4.48 -1.02 -7.36
C VAL A 147 -3.62 -1.35 -6.16
N ALA A 148 -3.00 -0.35 -5.56
CA ALA A 148 -2.20 -0.50 -4.34
C ALA A 148 -2.86 0.23 -3.17
N PHE A 149 -3.01 -0.44 -2.03
CA PHE A 149 -3.40 0.20 -0.78
C PHE A 149 -2.19 0.41 0.12
N PHE A 150 -1.98 1.67 0.54
CA PHE A 150 -0.88 2.10 1.40
C PHE A 150 0.53 1.75 0.90
N GLY A 151 0.69 1.41 -0.39
CA GLY A 151 1.94 0.90 -0.94
C GLY A 151 2.30 -0.51 -0.45
N LEU A 152 1.36 -1.20 0.22
CA LEU A 152 1.58 -2.50 0.87
C LEU A 152 0.88 -3.64 0.11
N PHE A 153 -0.39 -3.46 -0.23
CA PHE A 153 -1.22 -4.52 -0.80
C PHE A 153 -1.57 -4.21 -2.25
N TYR A 154 -1.21 -5.11 -3.15
CA TYR A 154 -1.33 -4.90 -4.58
C TYR A 154 -2.34 -5.86 -5.18
N PHE A 155 -3.30 -5.30 -5.90
CA PHE A 155 -4.37 -6.03 -6.55
C PHE A 155 -4.30 -5.83 -8.06
N TRP A 156 -4.46 -6.91 -8.81
CA TRP A 156 -4.83 -6.80 -10.22
C TRP A 156 -6.35 -6.74 -10.31
N VAL A 157 -6.85 -5.95 -11.26
CA VAL A 157 -8.28 -5.83 -11.56
C VAL A 157 -8.48 -5.90 -13.06
N VAL A 158 -9.46 -6.69 -13.51
CA VAL A 158 -9.97 -6.68 -14.88
C VAL A 158 -11.19 -5.77 -14.90
N ALA A 159 -11.03 -4.54 -15.39
CA ALA A 159 -12.14 -3.58 -15.46
C ALA A 159 -13.05 -3.86 -16.66
N SER A 160 -12.49 -4.33 -17.78
CA SER A 160 -13.27 -4.76 -18.93
C SER A 160 -12.48 -5.72 -19.82
N THR A 161 -13.13 -6.79 -20.28
CA THR A 161 -12.62 -7.70 -21.32
C THR A 161 -13.16 -7.37 -22.73
N ARG A 162 -13.85 -6.23 -22.86
CA ARG A 162 -14.45 -5.74 -24.11
C ARG A 162 -13.91 -4.39 -24.54
N PHE A 163 -13.05 -3.77 -23.72
CA PHE A 163 -12.52 -2.45 -23.98
C PHE A 163 -11.51 -2.50 -25.12
N LYS A 164 -11.78 -1.76 -26.21
CA LYS A 164 -10.90 -1.70 -27.38
C LYS A 164 -10.16 -0.37 -27.38
N ALA A 165 -8.89 -0.42 -27.00
CA ALA A 165 -8.04 0.77 -27.00
C ALA A 165 -7.66 1.16 -28.44
N LEU A 166 -7.84 2.42 -28.81
CA LEU A 166 -7.42 2.96 -30.12
C LEU A 166 -5.89 3.14 -30.20
N GLY A 167 -5.26 3.37 -29.04
CA GLY A 167 -3.83 3.45 -28.84
C GLY A 167 -3.48 2.94 -27.46
N GLN A 168 -2.19 2.75 -27.16
CA GLN A 168 -1.79 2.40 -25.79
C GLN A 168 -2.32 3.46 -24.83
N THR A 169 -3.01 3.00 -23.79
CA THR A 169 -3.54 3.86 -22.75
C THR A 169 -3.00 3.42 -21.41
N ASP A 170 -2.28 4.32 -20.77
CA ASP A 170 -1.74 4.17 -19.43
C ASP A 170 -2.10 5.39 -18.59
N SER A 171 -2.45 5.18 -17.32
CA SER A 171 -2.79 6.26 -16.40
C SER A 171 -2.48 5.83 -14.98
N LEU A 172 -1.52 6.49 -14.33
CA LEU A 172 -1.21 6.31 -12.92
C LEU A 172 -1.76 7.49 -12.11
N LEU A 173 -2.49 7.17 -11.05
CA LEU A 173 -2.87 8.09 -9.99
C LEU A 173 -2.24 7.61 -8.68
N LEU A 174 -1.57 8.51 -7.99
CA LEU A 174 -1.04 8.30 -6.64
C LEU A 174 -1.76 9.24 -5.68
N GLU A 175 -2.12 8.73 -4.51
CA GLU A 175 -2.72 9.52 -3.44
C GLU A 175 -2.00 9.21 -2.13
N HIS A 176 -1.63 10.25 -1.38
CA HIS A 176 -1.03 10.06 -0.07
C HIS A 176 -2.11 9.88 0.99
N ALA A 177 -2.23 8.69 1.59
CA ALA A 177 -3.38 8.32 2.43
C ALA A 177 -3.60 9.23 3.66
N GLN A 178 -2.55 9.87 4.18
CA GLN A 178 -2.66 10.74 5.36
C GLN A 178 -3.00 12.19 5.03
N THR A 179 -2.56 12.69 3.87
CA THR A 179 -2.68 14.11 3.51
C THR A 179 -3.72 14.35 2.42
N GLY A 180 -4.14 13.29 1.72
CA GLY A 180 -5.03 13.37 0.55
C GLY A 180 -4.36 14.00 -0.67
N SER A 181 -3.03 14.22 -0.66
CA SER A 181 -2.35 14.82 -1.79
C SER A 181 -2.34 13.86 -2.98
N VAL A 182 -2.74 14.36 -4.15
CA VAL A 182 -2.90 13.57 -5.38
C VAL A 182 -1.83 13.96 -6.40
N GLU A 183 -1.23 12.95 -7.03
CA GLU A 183 -0.26 13.10 -8.11
C GLU A 183 -0.64 12.21 -9.31
N GLU A 184 -0.47 12.71 -10.53
CA GLU A 184 -0.66 11.94 -11.77
C GLU A 184 0.64 11.85 -12.59
N PRO A 185 1.65 11.11 -12.10
CA PRO A 185 2.92 10.99 -12.81
C PRO A 185 2.74 10.23 -14.14
N LEU A 186 3.45 10.69 -15.17
CA LEU A 186 3.59 9.95 -16.42
C LEU A 186 4.59 8.81 -16.24
N LEU A 187 4.20 7.58 -16.59
CA LEU A 187 5.07 6.39 -16.49
C LEU A 187 6.11 6.27 -17.62
N ARG A 188 6.57 7.38 -18.19
CA ARG A 188 7.42 7.38 -19.38
C ARG A 188 8.91 7.56 -19.02
N GLY A 189 9.57 6.44 -18.75
CA GLY A 189 11.03 6.37 -18.64
C GLY A 189 11.75 5.86 -19.90
N ARG A 190 11.07 5.21 -20.84
CA ARG A 190 11.65 4.68 -22.09
C ARG A 190 10.65 4.67 -23.25
N PRO A 191 11.10 4.79 -24.51
CA PRO A 191 10.27 4.52 -25.69
C PRO A 191 9.94 3.02 -25.77
N GLY A 192 8.65 2.67 -25.80
CA GLY A 192 8.17 1.29 -25.99
C GLY A 192 6.73 1.07 -25.52
N ASP A 193 6.08 0.03 -26.06
CA ASP A 193 4.73 -0.37 -25.66
C ASP A 193 4.76 -0.99 -24.25
N LEU A 194 4.15 -0.35 -23.24
CA LEU A 194 4.04 -0.92 -21.89
C LEU A 194 2.78 -1.79 -21.81
N VAL A 195 2.98 -3.10 -22.03
CA VAL A 195 1.93 -4.12 -21.85
C VAL A 195 2.18 -4.83 -20.54
N LEU A 196 1.20 -4.77 -19.62
CA LEU A 196 1.29 -5.55 -18.40
C LEU A 196 1.26 -7.06 -18.73
N PRO A 197 2.13 -7.88 -18.09
CA PRO A 197 2.13 -9.32 -18.31
C PRO A 197 0.97 -9.98 -17.56
N TRP A 198 -0.26 -9.79 -18.05
CA TRP A 198 -1.49 -10.16 -17.35
C TRP A 198 -1.50 -11.60 -16.83
N SER A 199 -1.14 -12.59 -17.65
CA SER A 199 -1.04 -13.98 -17.21
C SER A 199 -0.10 -14.17 -16.01
N ARG A 200 1.06 -13.49 -16.01
CA ARG A 200 2.02 -13.54 -14.90
C ARG A 200 1.44 -12.93 -13.62
N LEU A 201 0.60 -11.91 -13.75
CA LEU A 201 -0.03 -11.23 -12.61
C LEU A 201 -1.26 -11.98 -12.06
N THR A 202 -2.06 -12.61 -12.93
CA THR A 202 -3.33 -13.22 -12.56
C THR A 202 -3.21 -14.69 -12.19
N GLU A 203 -2.47 -15.49 -12.97
CA GLU A 203 -2.42 -16.95 -12.82
C GLU A 203 -2.02 -17.45 -11.42
N PRO A 204 -1.02 -16.86 -10.72
CA PRO A 204 -0.63 -17.31 -9.39
C PRO A 204 -1.79 -17.30 -8.40
N PHE A 205 -2.58 -16.21 -8.39
CA PHE A 205 -3.74 -16.09 -7.51
C PHE A 205 -4.84 -17.11 -7.85
N LEU A 206 -5.05 -17.37 -9.15
CA LEU A 206 -6.07 -18.29 -9.64
C LEU A 206 -5.73 -19.75 -9.33
N ARG A 207 -4.46 -20.14 -9.43
CA ARG A 207 -4.01 -21.53 -9.22
C ARG A 207 -3.67 -21.83 -7.76
N ALA A 208 -3.10 -20.88 -7.04
CA ALA A 208 -2.52 -21.07 -5.70
C ALA A 208 -2.85 -19.89 -4.78
N ARG A 209 -4.15 -19.67 -4.55
CA ARG A 209 -4.66 -18.52 -3.78
C ARG A 209 -4.02 -18.38 -2.39
N ALA A 210 -3.97 -19.46 -1.60
CA ALA A 210 -3.41 -19.42 -0.25
C ALA A 210 -1.91 -19.05 -0.24
N ALA A 211 -1.13 -19.61 -1.17
CA ALA A 211 0.29 -19.27 -1.31
C ALA A 211 0.47 -17.80 -1.73
N THR A 212 -0.34 -17.33 -2.67
CA THR A 212 -0.33 -15.94 -3.15
C THR A 212 -0.63 -14.95 -2.01
N ILE A 213 -1.61 -15.25 -1.16
CA ILE A 213 -1.94 -14.44 0.02
C ILE A 213 -0.74 -14.39 0.97
N LYS A 214 -0.13 -15.54 1.28
CA LYS A 214 1.04 -15.62 2.16
C LYS A 214 2.19 -14.77 1.64
N THR A 215 2.51 -14.87 0.35
CA THR A 215 3.59 -14.09 -0.28
C THR A 215 3.29 -12.60 -0.29
N ALA A 216 2.05 -12.19 -0.60
CA ALA A 216 1.64 -10.79 -0.56
C ALA A 216 1.72 -10.20 0.86
N ALA A 217 1.29 -10.96 1.87
CA ALA A 217 1.41 -10.56 3.27
C ALA A 217 2.87 -10.41 3.69
N GLN A 218 3.72 -11.37 3.34
CA GLN A 218 5.16 -11.31 3.60
C GLN A 218 5.80 -10.07 2.96
N TYR A 219 5.46 -9.77 1.70
CA TYR A 219 5.95 -8.58 1.02
C TYR A 219 5.52 -7.27 1.70
N ALA A 220 4.26 -7.21 2.18
CA ALA A 220 3.78 -6.06 2.93
C ALA A 220 4.54 -5.87 4.26
N VAL A 221 4.79 -6.96 5.00
CA VAL A 221 5.61 -6.92 6.22
C VAL A 221 7.03 -6.44 5.91
N GLU A 222 7.67 -6.98 4.87
CA GLU A 222 9.01 -6.56 4.45
C GLU A 222 9.08 -5.07 4.09
N LYS A 223 8.09 -4.55 3.34
CA LYS A 223 8.04 -3.12 3.00
C LYS A 223 7.83 -2.25 4.21
N LEU A 224 6.94 -2.66 5.12
CA LEU A 224 6.67 -1.90 6.33
C LEU A 224 7.90 -1.87 7.24
N GLN A 225 8.58 -3.00 7.40
CA GLN A 225 9.83 -3.08 8.15
C GLN A 225 10.90 -2.18 7.51
N ALA A 226 11.10 -2.27 6.19
CA ALA A 226 12.08 -1.44 5.51
C ALA A 226 11.80 0.07 5.67
N ALA A 227 10.52 0.47 5.63
CA ALA A 227 10.12 1.86 5.87
C ALA A 227 10.31 2.28 7.34
N ALA A 228 10.07 1.38 8.29
CA ALA A 228 10.36 1.62 9.70
C ALA A 228 11.86 1.77 9.95
N ASP A 229 12.69 0.88 9.39
CA ASP A 229 14.15 0.95 9.48
C ASP A 229 14.70 2.24 8.86
N GLU A 230 14.09 2.74 7.79
CA GLU A 230 14.47 4.03 7.18
C GLU A 230 14.12 5.21 8.09
N LEU A 231 12.94 5.19 8.73
CA LEU A 231 12.45 6.27 9.58
C LEU A 231 13.16 6.35 10.93
N TYR A 232 13.43 5.21 11.55
CA TYR A 232 14.02 5.11 12.90
C TYR A 232 15.54 4.87 12.87
N GLY A 233 16.12 4.78 11.67
CA GLY A 233 17.50 4.37 11.45
C GLY A 233 17.64 2.85 11.51
N ARG A 234 18.37 2.27 10.54
CA ARG A 234 18.91 0.92 10.73
C ARG A 234 19.73 0.98 12.00
N GLU A 235 19.42 0.16 12.99
CA GLU A 235 20.37 -0.09 14.08
C GLU A 235 21.72 -0.36 13.40
N THR A 236 22.64 0.60 13.50
CA THR A 236 24.00 0.41 13.04
C THR A 236 24.59 -0.60 14.00
N GLY A 237 24.43 -1.88 13.65
CA GLY A 237 25.25 -2.96 14.13
C GLY A 237 26.70 -2.63 13.80
N ARG A 238 27.36 -1.93 14.71
CA ARG A 238 28.79 -1.99 14.91
C ARG A 238 29.01 -2.67 16.25
N VAL A 239 29.25 -3.98 16.15
CA VAL A 239 30.11 -4.70 17.10
C VAL A 239 31.50 -4.11 17.00
#